data_AF-A0A9N9F575-F1
#
_entry.id   AF-A0A9N9F575-F1
#
_cell.length_a   1.000
_cell.length_b   1.000
_cell.length_c   1.000
_cell.angle_alpha   90.00
_cell.angle_beta   90.00
_cell.angle_gamma   90.00
#
_symmetry.space_group_name_H-M   'P 1'
#
loop_
_entity.id
_entity.type
_entity.pdbx_description
1 polymer ?
#
loop_
_entity_poly.entity_id
_entity_poly.type
_entity_poly.pdbx_seq_one_letter_code
_entity_poly.pdbx_strand_id
1 'polypeptide(L)'
;MAVIVDLWNLLDIKRGLTIEHFRKHFYARVVGFIIVPIGVYLFWFYIHFAILNTSGPGDSFMSPAFQETLQGNVMALESLDIRFNDTITLKHKGTSVFLHSHSQRYPLRYTDGRISSQGQQVTGYKFEDANNHWRIKPAKVFMDPSRSEDDLVKHGDYILLEHVNSQSHLLTHDVASPLMPTNQEFTTIPVDDDSRYNETIFQVLIDDGDSDTVWKTKSSYIRLIHFDTKVALWTHEKALPEWGFKQQEINGNKNNVEKSNIWFADKIIGKNVTKPLVPEPPKRHLSFFTKFFELQRLMLSHNSGLTKPHPYSSSPINWPFLVRGISFWTNNDDRQQIYLIGNPFSWWLSVGAMAVLVGVISADIISRRRAIHPISDPVRNRLYNSGLFFFMAWFLHYAPFFLMGRSLFLHHYLPAVICSYLVAAIVFNFMFVDHVNYPISVADSRRRPRIMARVKNITVFTCIILLIVSACVFYYFSPLTYGTPGIDPAGIKGRMWLDSWDLHFQPKRNEV
;
A
#
# COMPACT_ATOMS: atom_id res chain seq x y z
N MET A 1 -15.68 -18.10 8.00
CA MET A 1 -17.06 -18.62 7.82
C MET A 1 -17.18 -20.11 8.20
N ALA A 2 -16.42 -21.02 7.60
CA ALA A 2 -16.53 -22.47 7.90
C ALA A 2 -16.37 -22.82 9.38
N VAL A 3 -15.39 -22.22 10.07
CA VAL A 3 -15.17 -22.39 11.52
C VAL A 3 -16.38 -21.93 12.33
N ILE A 4 -17.05 -20.85 11.92
CA ILE A 4 -18.23 -20.32 12.60
C ILE A 4 -19.41 -21.28 12.43
N VAL A 5 -19.63 -21.80 11.21
CA VAL A 5 -20.66 -22.80 10.93
C VAL A 5 -20.42 -24.08 11.71
N ASP A 6 -19.17 -24.53 11.80
CA ASP A 6 -18.80 -25.70 12.57
C ASP A 6 -19.03 -25.49 14.08
N LEU A 7 -18.61 -24.36 14.64
CA LEU A 7 -18.92 -23.99 16.02
C LEU A 7 -20.42 -23.89 16.28
N TRP A 8 -21.19 -23.31 15.36
CA TRP A 8 -22.64 -23.28 15.43
C TRP A 8 -23.26 -24.68 15.48
N ASN A 9 -22.76 -25.60 14.64
CA ASN A 9 -23.21 -26.99 14.63
C ASN A 9 -22.79 -27.77 15.88
N LEU A 10 -21.69 -27.40 16.54
CA LEU A 10 -21.26 -27.98 17.81
C LEU A 10 -22.09 -27.48 18.99
N LEU A 11 -22.68 -26.29 18.88
CA LEU A 11 -23.58 -25.73 19.89
C LEU A 11 -24.98 -26.38 19.85
N ASP A 12 -25.30 -27.14 18.81
CA ASP A 12 -26.60 -27.82 18.69
C ASP A 12 -26.83 -28.78 19.87
N ILE A 13 -27.95 -28.57 20.57
CA ILE A 13 -28.40 -29.39 21.71
C ILE A 13 -28.44 -30.89 21.32
N LYS A 14 -28.76 -31.20 20.06
CA LYS A 14 -28.82 -32.58 19.55
C LYS A 14 -27.46 -33.28 19.50
N ARG A 15 -26.35 -32.53 19.56
CA ARG A 15 -25.00 -33.12 19.64
C ARG A 15 -24.63 -33.59 21.04
N GLY A 16 -25.37 -33.20 22.08
CA GLY A 16 -25.14 -33.64 23.46
C GLY A 16 -23.79 -33.20 24.04
N LEU A 17 -23.18 -32.12 23.52
CA LEU A 17 -21.90 -31.61 24.03
C LEU A 17 -22.12 -30.70 25.24
N THR A 18 -21.26 -30.84 26.26
CA THR A 18 -21.24 -29.91 27.39
C THR A 18 -20.64 -28.57 26.97
N ILE A 19 -21.03 -27.48 27.65
CA ILE A 19 -20.47 -26.14 27.38
C ILE A 19 -18.96 -26.09 27.60
N GLU A 20 -18.43 -26.87 28.54
CA GLU A 20 -16.98 -26.99 28.76
C GLU A 20 -16.28 -27.63 27.55
N HIS A 21 -16.86 -28.69 26.98
CA HIS A 21 -16.31 -29.31 25.78
C HIS A 21 -16.38 -28.37 24.57
N PHE A 22 -17.47 -27.61 24.42
CA PHE A 22 -17.57 -26.55 23.41
C PHE A 22 -16.49 -25.48 23.58
N ARG A 23 -16.21 -25.02 24.81
CA ARG A 23 -15.13 -24.04 25.07
C ARG A 23 -13.76 -24.58 24.63
N LYS A 24 -13.46 -25.87 24.88
CA LYS A 24 -12.22 -26.51 24.39
C LYS A 24 -12.13 -26.46 22.86
N HIS A 25 -13.22 -26.75 22.16
CA HIS A 25 -13.31 -26.63 20.69
C HIS A 25 -13.10 -25.19 20.21
N PHE A 26 -13.71 -24.22 20.88
CA PHE A 26 -13.54 -22.81 20.57
C PHE A 26 -12.08 -22.36 20.73
N TYR A 27 -11.47 -22.63 21.89
CA TYR A 27 -10.07 -22.28 22.14
C TYR A 27 -9.11 -22.96 21.17
N ALA A 28 -9.33 -24.24 20.84
CA ALA A 28 -8.51 -24.93 19.85
C ALA A 28 -8.54 -24.22 18.47
N ARG A 29 -9.72 -23.73 18.04
CA ARG A 29 -9.87 -22.98 16.78
C ARG A 29 -9.25 -21.58 16.87
N VAL A 30 -9.36 -20.88 18.00
CA VAL A 30 -8.69 -19.59 18.22
C VAL A 30 -7.17 -19.76 18.15
N VAL A 31 -6.61 -20.75 18.84
CA VAL A 31 -5.17 -21.02 18.80
C VAL A 31 -4.73 -21.39 17.38
N GLY A 32 -5.39 -22.39 16.77
CA GLY A 32 -4.98 -22.94 15.47
C GLY A 32 -5.21 -22.00 14.27
N PHE A 33 -6.27 -21.19 14.28
CA PHE A 33 -6.64 -20.36 13.12
C PHE A 33 -6.47 -18.85 13.33
N ILE A 34 -6.08 -18.39 14.52
CA ILE A 34 -5.79 -16.97 14.77
C ILE A 34 -4.37 -16.81 15.31
N ILE A 35 -4.05 -17.41 16.45
CA ILE A 35 -2.76 -17.20 17.12
C ILE A 35 -1.60 -17.76 16.29
N VAL A 36 -1.71 -19.01 15.82
CA VAL A 36 -0.65 -19.64 15.02
C VAL A 36 -0.39 -18.87 13.71
N PRO A 37 -1.42 -18.51 12.89
CA PRO A 37 -1.20 -17.69 11.69
C PRO A 37 -0.58 -16.32 11.98
N ILE A 38 -0.99 -15.63 13.05
CA ILE A 38 -0.37 -14.36 13.48
C ILE A 38 1.11 -14.59 13.81
N GLY A 39 1.42 -15.65 14.57
CA GLY A 39 2.80 -16.01 14.90
C GLY A 39 3.66 -16.26 13.67
N VAL A 40 3.14 -17.03 12.70
CA VAL A 40 3.82 -17.28 11.42
C VAL A 40 4.03 -15.98 10.64
N TYR A 41 3.03 -15.09 10.59
CA TYR A 41 3.14 -13.81 9.91
C TYR A 41 4.22 -12.93 10.54
N LEU A 42 4.16 -12.74 11.86
CA LEU A 42 5.14 -11.93 12.60
C LEU A 42 6.55 -12.52 12.49
N PHE A 43 6.69 -13.86 12.51
CA PHE A 43 7.97 -14.55 12.33
C PHE A 43 8.64 -14.18 11.01
N TRP A 44 7.91 -14.17 9.89
CA TRP A 44 8.49 -13.81 8.60
C TRP A 44 8.89 -12.34 8.52
N PHE A 45 8.16 -11.44 9.16
CA PHE A 45 8.58 -10.04 9.27
C PHE A 45 9.81 -9.88 10.18
N TYR A 46 9.94 -10.70 11.22
CA TYR A 46 11.14 -10.73 12.04
C TYR A 46 12.36 -11.16 11.21
N ILE A 47 12.23 -12.25 10.44
CA ILE A 47 13.27 -12.70 9.51
C ILE A 47 13.58 -11.64 8.45
N HIS A 48 12.56 -10.98 7.90
CA HIS A 48 12.72 -9.89 6.93
C HIS A 48 13.62 -8.77 7.48
N PHE A 49 13.33 -8.26 8.69
CA PHE A 49 14.15 -7.22 9.31
C PHE A 49 15.53 -7.71 9.79
N ALA A 50 15.67 -8.99 10.10
CA ALA A 50 16.95 -9.57 10.49
C ALA A 50 17.91 -9.69 9.28
N ILE A 51 17.38 -10.05 8.10
CA ILE A 51 18.15 -10.22 6.87
C ILE A 51 18.41 -8.87 6.18
N LEU A 52 17.38 -8.04 6.01
CA LEU A 52 17.47 -6.77 5.29
C LEU A 52 17.81 -5.63 6.26
N ASN A 53 19.05 -5.65 6.75
CA ASN A 53 19.54 -4.70 7.74
C ASN A 53 20.49 -3.64 7.15
N THR A 54 20.64 -3.57 5.84
CA THR A 54 21.48 -2.59 5.13
C THR A 54 20.64 -1.51 4.45
N SER A 55 21.19 -0.30 4.35
CA SER A 55 20.60 0.83 3.62
C SER A 55 20.59 0.57 2.11
N GLY A 56 19.57 1.08 1.42
CA GLY A 56 19.36 0.90 -0.02
C GLY A 56 18.23 1.77 -0.53
N PRO A 57 18.00 1.91 -1.85
CA PRO A 57 17.12 2.94 -2.43
C PRO A 57 15.66 2.93 -1.89
N GLY A 58 15.19 1.79 -1.38
CA GLY A 58 13.86 1.65 -0.80
C GLY A 58 13.71 2.14 0.65
N ASP A 59 14.80 2.48 1.36
CA ASP A 59 14.72 2.99 2.73
C ASP A 59 14.23 4.44 2.82
N SER A 60 14.29 5.18 1.70
CA SER A 60 13.79 6.55 1.55
C SER A 60 12.30 6.72 1.89
N PHE A 61 11.53 5.63 1.84
CA PHE A 61 10.11 5.61 2.24
C PHE A 61 9.91 5.47 3.76
N MET A 62 10.94 5.10 4.50
CA MET A 62 10.91 4.92 5.95
C MET A 62 11.21 6.23 6.69
N SER A 63 10.90 6.27 7.99
CA SER A 63 11.33 7.33 8.90
C SER A 63 12.86 7.36 9.07
N PRO A 64 13.46 8.49 9.48
CA PRO A 64 14.90 8.55 9.74
C PRO A 64 15.26 7.65 10.91
N ALA A 65 14.40 7.59 11.93
CA ALA A 65 14.57 6.70 13.06
C ALA A 65 14.69 5.24 12.61
N PHE A 66 13.91 4.82 11.60
CA PHE A 66 14.02 3.51 10.99
C PHE A 66 15.31 3.38 10.16
N GLN A 67 15.61 4.36 9.31
CA GLN A 67 16.83 4.36 8.48
C GLN A 67 18.11 4.32 9.31
N GLU A 68 18.15 4.98 10.48
CA GLU A 68 19.25 4.94 11.45
C GLU A 68 19.52 3.54 12.01
N THR A 69 18.53 2.64 11.95
CA THR A 69 18.71 1.24 12.35
C THR A 69 19.43 0.39 11.28
N LEU A 70 19.57 0.90 10.06
CA LEU A 70 20.18 0.22 8.93
C LEU A 70 21.69 0.47 8.86
N GLN A 71 22.44 -0.55 8.45
CA GLN A 71 23.89 -0.46 8.23
C GLN A 71 24.19 0.34 6.96
N GLY A 72 25.23 1.18 7.02
CA GLY A 72 25.65 2.00 5.87
C GLY A 72 24.74 3.19 5.59
N ASN A 73 23.98 3.67 6.57
CA ASN A 73 23.18 4.88 6.43
C ASN A 73 24.09 6.11 6.28
N VAL A 74 24.23 6.58 5.03
CA VAL A 74 25.02 7.77 4.66
C VAL A 74 24.48 9.03 5.36
N MET A 75 23.17 9.14 5.59
CA MET A 75 22.57 10.30 6.23
C MET A 75 22.98 10.43 7.71
N ALA A 76 23.15 9.32 8.42
CA ALA A 76 23.64 9.33 9.80
C ALA A 76 25.13 9.66 9.87
N LEU A 77 25.93 9.10 8.95
CA LEU A 77 27.38 9.35 8.88
C LEU A 77 27.73 10.81 8.55
N GLU A 78 26.87 11.49 7.80
CA GLU A 78 27.04 12.90 7.43
C GLU A 78 26.20 13.87 8.28
N SER A 79 25.54 13.37 9.32
CA SER A 79 24.75 14.21 10.23
C SER A 79 25.65 15.01 11.17
N LEU A 80 25.38 16.30 11.30
CA LEU A 80 26.06 17.22 12.19
C LEU A 80 25.05 17.79 13.17
N ASP A 81 25.44 17.89 14.44
CA ASP A 81 24.63 18.52 15.47
C ASP A 81 24.56 20.04 15.20
N ILE A 82 23.34 20.59 15.21
CA ILE A 82 23.07 21.99 14.89
C ILE A 82 23.14 22.83 16.16
N ARG A 83 23.87 23.95 16.09
CA ARG A 83 23.99 24.93 17.17
C ARG A 83 23.29 26.23 16.80
N PHE A 84 22.97 27.03 17.81
CA PHE A 84 22.66 28.43 17.58
C PHE A 84 23.83 29.11 16.85
N ASN A 85 23.50 30.12 16.04
CA ASN A 85 24.37 30.83 15.10
C ASN A 85 24.92 30.01 13.91
N ASP A 86 24.65 28.70 13.82
CA ASP A 86 24.96 27.94 12.62
C ASP A 86 24.10 28.43 11.43
N THR A 87 24.73 28.48 10.25
CA THR A 87 24.05 28.78 8.99
C THR A 87 23.72 27.48 8.29
N ILE A 88 22.44 27.20 8.09
CA ILE A 88 21.93 25.97 7.51
C ILE A 88 21.17 26.22 6.21
N THR A 89 20.93 25.14 5.49
CA THR A 89 19.92 25.07 4.42
C THR A 89 18.79 24.16 4.90
N LEU A 90 17.54 24.62 4.73
CA LEU A 90 16.36 23.85 5.11
C LEU A 90 15.69 23.30 3.86
N LYS A 91 15.36 22.00 3.86
CA LYS A 91 14.75 21.30 2.73
C LYS A 91 13.45 20.62 3.14
N HIS A 92 12.43 20.76 2.30
CA HIS A 92 11.13 20.15 2.53
C HIS A 92 11.16 18.66 2.17
N LYS A 93 10.65 17.79 3.06
CA LYS A 93 10.69 16.33 2.87
C LYS A 93 9.92 15.86 1.65
N GLY A 94 8.71 16.39 1.42
CA GLY A 94 7.82 15.91 0.36
C GLY A 94 8.23 16.35 -1.05
N THR A 95 8.58 17.64 -1.21
CA THR A 95 8.84 18.24 -2.53
C THR A 95 10.32 18.46 -2.83
N SER A 96 11.21 18.22 -1.85
CA SER A 96 12.66 18.38 -1.99
C SER A 96 13.12 19.79 -2.39
N VAL A 97 12.33 20.83 -2.14
CA VAL A 97 12.74 22.23 -2.32
C VAL A 97 13.42 22.78 -1.08
N PHE A 98 14.36 23.70 -1.29
CA PHE A 98 14.99 24.49 -0.25
C PHE A 98 14.13 25.70 0.12
N LEU A 99 14.12 26.06 1.40
CA LEU A 99 13.59 27.33 1.86
C LEU A 99 14.48 28.45 1.29
N HIS A 100 13.88 29.34 0.50
CA HIS A 100 14.58 30.33 -0.30
C HIS A 100 13.98 31.71 -0.08
N SER A 101 14.81 32.74 -0.18
CA SER A 101 14.34 34.13 -0.21
C SER A 101 15.25 34.99 -1.08
N HIS A 102 14.66 35.97 -1.75
CA HIS A 102 15.36 36.87 -2.67
C HIS A 102 14.77 38.28 -2.59
N SER A 103 15.42 39.28 -3.19
CA SER A 103 15.06 40.71 -3.00
C SER A 103 13.71 41.11 -3.62
N GLN A 104 13.13 40.30 -4.49
CA GLN A 104 11.80 40.55 -5.08
C GLN A 104 10.69 40.43 -4.02
N ARG A 105 9.64 41.25 -4.21
CA ARG A 105 8.51 41.40 -3.27
C ARG A 105 7.23 40.80 -3.84
N TYR A 106 6.30 40.42 -2.97
CA TYR A 106 4.96 40.02 -3.41
C TYR A 106 4.26 41.17 -4.15
N PRO A 107 3.46 40.89 -5.20
CA PRO A 107 2.71 41.93 -5.91
C PRO A 107 1.63 42.52 -4.99
N LEU A 108 1.33 43.83 -5.12
CA LEU A 108 0.32 44.49 -4.28
C LEU A 108 -1.04 43.77 -4.28
N ARG A 109 -1.45 43.32 -5.47
CA ARG A 109 -2.70 42.60 -5.70
C ARG A 109 -2.41 41.33 -6.49
N TYR A 110 -2.97 40.22 -6.02
CA TYR A 110 -2.97 38.97 -6.78
C TYR A 110 -4.07 38.99 -7.86
N THR A 111 -4.07 37.98 -8.74
CA THR A 111 -5.02 37.88 -9.86
C THR A 111 -6.48 37.74 -9.43
N ASP A 112 -6.73 37.31 -8.19
CA ASP A 112 -8.07 37.19 -7.60
C ASP A 112 -8.51 38.43 -6.80
N GLY A 113 -7.71 39.50 -6.82
CA GLY A 113 -8.03 40.78 -6.17
C GLY A 113 -7.63 40.88 -4.69
N ARG A 114 -7.13 39.80 -4.07
CA ARG A 114 -6.58 39.84 -2.71
C ARG A 114 -5.32 40.70 -2.65
N ILE A 115 -5.11 41.35 -1.50
CA ILE A 115 -3.98 42.25 -1.26
C ILE A 115 -2.91 41.50 -0.47
N SER A 116 -1.65 41.58 -0.91
CA SER A 116 -0.50 41.03 -0.18
C SER A 116 0.12 42.05 0.75
N SER A 117 1.07 41.62 1.57
CA SER A 117 1.87 42.54 2.40
C SER A 117 2.88 43.39 1.62
N GLN A 118 3.11 43.10 0.33
CA GLN A 118 4.29 43.55 -0.43
C GLN A 118 5.63 43.24 0.26
N GLY A 119 5.62 42.25 1.14
CA GLY A 119 6.79 41.73 1.80
C GLY A 119 7.77 41.07 0.83
N GLN A 120 8.99 40.85 1.29
CA GLN A 120 9.99 40.10 0.54
C GLN A 120 9.51 38.65 0.35
N GLN A 121 9.68 38.11 -0.86
CA GLN A 121 9.19 36.78 -1.17
C GLN A 121 9.97 35.70 -0.40
N VAL A 122 9.25 34.72 0.12
CA VAL A 122 9.79 33.47 0.63
C VAL A 122 9.20 32.32 -0.19
N THR A 123 10.07 31.50 -0.75
CA THR A 123 9.71 30.51 -1.78
C THR A 123 10.45 29.20 -1.56
N GLY A 124 10.01 28.16 -2.28
CA GLY A 124 10.64 26.86 -2.35
C GLY A 124 11.44 26.73 -3.65
N TYR A 125 12.77 26.73 -3.56
CA TYR A 125 13.66 26.64 -4.73
C TYR A 125 14.31 25.26 -4.84
N LYS A 126 14.38 24.69 -6.05
CA LYS A 126 14.85 23.30 -6.25
C LYS A 126 16.37 23.14 -6.25
N PHE A 127 17.10 24.20 -6.57
CA PHE A 127 18.55 24.16 -6.75
C PHE A 127 19.28 24.77 -5.57
N GLU A 128 20.55 24.39 -5.39
CA GLU A 128 21.39 25.01 -4.39
C GLU A 128 21.74 26.45 -4.80
N ASP A 129 21.59 27.38 -3.85
CA ASP A 129 21.83 28.80 -4.05
C ASP A 129 22.27 29.44 -2.71
N ALA A 130 23.03 30.54 -2.76
CA ALA A 130 23.39 31.31 -1.58
C ALA A 130 22.17 31.94 -0.86
N ASN A 131 21.08 32.14 -1.60
CA ASN A 131 19.76 32.57 -1.10
C ASN A 131 18.97 31.46 -0.38
N ASN A 132 19.55 30.25 -0.24
CA ASN A 132 18.98 29.18 0.59
C ASN A 132 19.57 29.19 2.01
N HIS A 133 20.46 30.14 2.35
CA HIS A 133 21.20 30.15 3.60
C HIS A 133 20.43 30.88 4.71
N TRP A 134 20.11 30.14 5.77
CA TRP A 134 19.41 30.63 6.95
C TRP A 134 20.25 30.42 8.20
N ARG A 135 20.52 31.49 8.94
CA ARG A 135 21.21 31.42 10.23
C ARG A 135 20.19 31.26 11.35
N ILE A 136 20.44 30.30 12.24
CA ILE A 136 19.57 30.04 13.38
C ILE A 136 19.97 30.99 14.51
N LYS A 137 19.04 31.84 14.95
CA LYS A 137 19.24 32.74 16.09
C LYS A 137 18.36 32.29 17.26
N PRO A 138 18.84 32.41 18.50
CA PRO A 138 18.01 32.10 19.66
C PRO A 138 16.92 33.17 19.86
N ALA A 139 15.71 32.74 20.19
CA ALA A 139 14.68 33.65 20.68
C ALA A 139 15.02 34.05 22.12
N LYS A 140 15.68 35.21 22.31
CA LYS A 140 16.24 35.66 23.59
C LYS A 140 15.25 35.64 24.75
N VAL A 141 13.97 35.88 24.47
CA VAL A 141 12.88 35.87 25.48
C VAL A 141 12.64 34.47 26.07
N PHE A 142 12.89 33.42 25.30
CA PHE A 142 12.62 32.02 25.68
C PHE A 142 13.88 31.20 25.97
N MET A 143 15.06 31.80 25.78
CA MET A 143 16.32 31.11 26.02
C MET A 143 16.60 31.06 27.53
N ASP A 144 16.92 29.86 28.03
CA ASP A 144 17.40 29.70 29.41
C ASP A 144 18.68 30.52 29.59
N PRO A 145 18.74 31.46 30.57
CA PRO A 145 19.93 32.28 30.82
C PRO A 145 21.20 31.48 31.13
N SER A 146 21.07 30.20 31.50
CA SER A 146 22.20 29.30 31.77
C SER A 146 22.84 28.70 30.51
N ARG A 147 22.19 28.80 29.34
CA ARG A 147 22.70 28.26 28.07
C ARG A 147 23.60 29.27 27.35
N SER A 148 24.69 28.76 26.77
CA SER A 148 25.57 29.54 25.89
C SER A 148 24.84 30.01 24.64
N GLU A 149 25.20 31.17 24.09
CA GLU A 149 24.69 31.66 22.80
C GLU A 149 25.01 30.72 21.61
N ASP A 150 25.96 29.80 21.76
CA ASP A 150 26.36 28.79 20.76
C ASP A 150 25.99 27.34 21.18
N ASP A 151 25.00 27.21 22.06
CA ASP A 151 24.51 25.90 22.52
C ASP A 151 23.77 25.12 21.40
N LEU A 152 23.59 23.82 21.61
CA LEU A 152 22.87 22.92 20.71
C LEU A 152 21.39 23.26 20.65
N VAL A 153 20.79 23.22 19.46
CA VAL A 153 19.34 23.41 19.31
C VAL A 153 18.63 22.08 19.60
N LYS A 154 17.66 22.08 20.51
CA LYS A 154 16.93 20.90 20.96
C LYS A 154 15.45 20.94 20.58
N HIS A 155 14.78 19.79 20.70
CA HIS A 155 13.33 19.69 20.57
C HIS A 155 12.62 20.65 21.53
N GLY A 156 11.71 21.47 21.00
CA GLY A 156 10.91 22.43 21.74
C GLY A 156 11.53 23.83 21.85
N ASP A 157 12.77 24.03 21.42
CA ASP A 157 13.44 25.33 21.43
C ASP A 157 12.75 26.34 20.50
N TYR A 158 12.75 27.61 20.89
CA TYR A 158 12.27 28.73 20.09
C TYR A 158 13.43 29.44 19.40
N ILE A 159 13.29 29.62 18.09
CA ILE A 159 14.34 30.16 17.21
C ILE A 159 13.81 31.30 16.33
N LEU A 160 14.73 32.10 15.81
CA LEU A 160 14.53 32.98 14.66
C LEU A 160 15.35 32.43 13.49
N LEU A 161 14.83 32.59 12.27
CA LEU A 161 15.54 32.24 11.05
C LEU A 161 15.94 33.51 10.32
N GLU A 162 17.24 33.83 10.36
CA GLU A 162 17.83 35.00 9.70
C GLU A 162 18.29 34.61 8.29
N HIS A 163 17.70 35.20 7.25
CA HIS A 163 18.17 35.03 5.89
C HIS A 163 19.48 35.81 5.70
N VAL A 164 20.57 35.10 5.39
CA VAL A 164 21.92 35.66 5.43
C VAL A 164 22.12 36.74 4.37
N ASN A 165 21.60 36.54 3.16
CA ASN A 165 21.88 37.44 2.03
C ASN A 165 21.09 38.75 2.10
N SER A 166 19.84 38.72 2.58
CA SER A 166 19.01 39.93 2.73
C SER A 166 19.00 40.52 4.13
N GLN A 167 19.73 39.93 5.08
CA GLN A 167 19.79 40.36 6.49
C GLN A 167 18.39 40.63 7.07
N SER A 168 17.51 39.63 6.96
CA SER A 168 16.12 39.73 7.35
C SER A 168 15.64 38.47 8.08
N HIS A 169 14.84 38.61 9.14
CA HIS A 169 14.21 37.49 9.83
C HIS A 169 12.99 36.98 9.06
N LEU A 170 12.81 35.66 9.01
CA LEU A 170 11.58 35.02 8.55
C LEU A 170 10.42 35.49 9.42
N LEU A 171 9.30 35.83 8.78
CA LEU A 171 8.10 36.33 9.43
C LEU A 171 6.86 35.72 8.78
N THR A 172 5.84 35.41 9.59
CA THR A 172 4.51 35.09 9.08
C THR A 172 3.45 35.83 9.88
N HIS A 173 2.33 36.14 9.25
CA HIS A 173 1.33 37.04 9.80
C HIS A 173 -0.05 36.78 9.18
N ASP A 174 -1.07 37.47 9.68
CA ASP A 174 -2.46 37.27 9.23
C ASP A 174 -2.76 37.92 7.86
N VAL A 175 -1.97 37.55 6.86
CA VAL A 175 -2.20 37.80 5.44
C VAL A 175 -2.30 36.46 4.74
N ALA A 176 -3.27 36.32 3.84
CA ALA A 176 -3.52 35.07 3.14
C ALA A 176 -2.40 34.75 2.12
N SER A 177 -1.99 33.48 2.03
CA SER A 177 -0.96 33.07 1.08
C SER A 177 -1.42 33.22 -0.39
N PRO A 178 -0.51 33.45 -1.34
CA PRO A 178 -0.83 33.66 -2.75
C PRO A 178 -1.73 32.59 -3.39
N LEU A 179 -1.44 31.30 -3.19
CA LEU A 179 -2.15 30.19 -3.83
C LEU A 179 -3.16 29.49 -2.92
N MET A 180 -3.03 29.65 -1.59
CA MET A 180 -3.88 29.00 -0.59
C MET A 180 -4.48 30.04 0.37
N PRO A 181 -5.66 30.61 0.07
CA PRO A 181 -6.26 31.68 0.86
C PRO A 181 -6.51 31.36 2.34
N THR A 182 -6.56 30.08 2.69
CA THR A 182 -6.76 29.61 4.07
C THR A 182 -5.47 29.62 4.90
N ASN A 183 -4.30 29.71 4.26
CA ASN A 183 -2.98 29.65 4.87
C ASN A 183 -2.39 31.05 4.99
N GLN A 184 -1.38 31.20 5.85
CA GLN A 184 -0.70 32.48 6.06
C GLN A 184 0.46 32.70 5.09
N GLU A 185 0.68 33.94 4.70
CA GLU A 185 1.84 34.37 3.90
C GLU A 185 3.10 34.32 4.76
N PHE A 186 4.19 33.80 4.18
CA PHE A 186 5.53 33.91 4.74
C PHE A 186 6.29 35.01 3.99
N THR A 187 6.91 35.91 4.74
CA THR A 187 7.72 37.02 4.24
C THR A 187 8.97 37.14 5.13
N THR A 188 9.77 38.18 4.94
CA THR A 188 10.80 38.57 5.89
C THR A 188 10.62 40.01 6.38
N ILE A 189 11.30 40.33 7.48
CA ILE A 189 11.44 41.68 8.05
C ILE A 189 12.92 41.96 8.31
N PRO A 190 13.45 43.19 8.07
CA PRO A 190 14.85 43.52 8.36
C PRO A 190 15.27 43.19 9.80
N VAL A 191 16.52 42.74 9.99
CA VAL A 191 17.04 42.30 11.31
C VAL A 191 17.09 43.44 12.34
N ASP A 192 17.20 44.69 11.88
CA ASP A 192 17.22 45.90 12.69
C ASP A 192 15.81 46.39 13.10
N ASP A 193 14.75 45.79 12.55
CA ASP A 193 13.36 46.15 12.85
C ASP A 193 12.73 45.15 13.83
N ASP A 194 12.73 45.52 15.11
CA ASP A 194 12.14 44.74 16.20
C ASP A 194 10.63 45.01 16.39
N SER A 195 9.98 45.83 15.55
CA SER A 195 8.57 46.21 15.74
C SER A 195 7.61 45.02 15.74
N ARG A 196 7.97 43.94 15.03
CA ARG A 196 7.19 42.70 14.88
C ARG A 196 7.93 41.46 15.38
N TYR A 197 8.79 41.62 16.38
CA TYR A 197 9.65 40.55 16.90
C TYR A 197 8.90 39.24 17.19
N ASN A 198 7.73 39.30 17.84
CA ASN A 198 6.93 38.12 18.17
C ASN A 198 6.47 37.30 16.95
N GLU A 199 6.35 37.93 15.78
CA GLU A 199 5.93 37.31 14.51
C GLU A 199 7.10 36.62 13.76
N THR A 200 8.31 36.70 14.33
CA THR A 200 9.53 36.08 13.76
C THR A 200 9.96 34.82 14.51
N ILE A 201 9.23 34.45 15.57
CA ILE A 201 9.59 33.35 16.47
C ILE A 201 8.95 32.04 16.00
N PHE A 202 9.76 30.99 15.88
CA PHE A 202 9.31 29.65 15.52
C PHE A 202 9.78 28.62 16.54
N GLN A 203 8.90 27.70 16.92
CA GLN A 203 9.23 26.54 17.74
C GLN A 203 9.69 25.38 16.87
N VAL A 204 10.80 24.74 17.23
CA VAL A 204 11.33 23.55 16.56
C VAL A 204 10.74 22.30 17.21
N LEU A 205 9.86 21.59 16.51
CA LEU A 205 9.32 20.30 16.96
C LEU A 205 9.91 19.16 16.14
N ILE A 206 10.75 18.33 16.75
CA ILE A 206 11.33 17.12 16.14
C ILE A 206 10.29 15.98 16.22
N ASP A 207 9.92 15.37 15.08
CA ASP A 207 8.76 14.45 14.98
C ASP A 207 8.89 13.18 15.85
N ASP A 208 10.13 12.66 15.98
CA ASP A 208 10.48 11.47 16.78
C ASP A 208 11.37 11.82 17.99
N GLY A 209 11.32 13.07 18.45
CA GLY A 209 12.21 13.58 19.50
C GLY A 209 11.50 13.88 20.82
N ASP A 210 12.13 13.47 21.92
CA ASP A 210 11.83 13.94 23.28
C ASP A 210 12.60 15.25 23.57
N SER A 211 12.37 15.87 24.74
CA SER A 211 12.95 17.16 25.13
C SER A 211 14.48 17.26 25.04
N ASP A 212 15.20 16.14 25.20
CA ASP A 212 16.67 16.10 25.10
C ASP A 212 17.19 15.83 23.69
N THR A 213 16.31 15.66 22.71
CA THR A 213 16.70 15.35 21.33
C THR A 213 17.31 16.57 20.67
N VAL A 214 18.57 16.44 20.28
CA VAL A 214 19.31 17.48 19.55
C VAL A 214 18.91 17.48 18.09
N TRP A 215 18.73 18.66 17.51
CA TRP A 215 18.48 18.84 16.09
C TRP A 215 19.76 18.62 15.29
N LYS A 216 19.72 17.68 14.32
CA LYS A 216 20.85 17.31 13.47
C LYS A 216 20.54 17.46 11.98
N THR A 217 21.56 17.71 11.16
CA THR A 217 21.40 17.69 9.70
C THR A 217 21.09 16.28 9.19
N LYS A 218 20.26 16.19 8.15
CA LYS A 218 19.81 14.98 7.43
C LYS A 218 18.98 13.96 8.23
N SER A 219 19.29 13.74 9.51
CA SER A 219 18.64 12.72 10.35
C SER A 219 17.42 13.23 11.12
N SER A 220 17.33 14.53 11.42
CA SER A 220 16.21 15.08 12.18
C SER A 220 15.13 15.67 11.28
N TYR A 221 13.92 15.08 11.34
CA TYR A 221 12.72 15.67 10.77
C TYR A 221 12.04 16.60 11.76
N ILE A 222 11.81 17.83 11.33
CA ILE A 222 11.26 18.90 12.15
C ILE A 222 10.01 19.51 11.55
N ARG A 223 9.18 20.07 12.42
CA ARG A 223 8.11 21.01 12.11
C ARG A 223 8.48 22.35 12.74
N LEU A 224 8.41 23.42 11.96
CA LEU A 224 8.59 24.78 12.44
C LEU A 224 7.21 25.40 12.69
N ILE A 225 6.87 25.60 13.95
CA ILE A 225 5.56 26.12 14.36
C ILE A 225 5.71 27.59 14.74
N HIS A 226 4.98 28.46 14.06
CA HIS A 226 4.98 29.89 14.37
C HIS A 226 4.45 30.14 15.79
N PHE A 227 5.14 30.99 16.56
CA PHE A 227 4.82 31.22 17.96
C PHE A 227 3.44 31.85 18.15
N ASP A 228 3.09 32.89 17.40
CA ASP A 228 1.88 33.67 17.64
C ASP A 228 0.63 32.94 17.09
N THR A 229 0.65 32.61 15.81
CA THR A 229 -0.53 32.05 15.09
C THR A 229 -0.59 30.53 15.06
N LYS A 230 0.44 29.83 15.58
CA LYS A 230 0.55 28.35 15.64
C LYS A 230 0.47 27.63 14.30
N VAL A 231 0.63 28.35 13.18
CA VAL A 231 0.73 27.76 11.84
C VAL A 231 2.08 27.06 11.66
N ALA A 232 2.11 26.00 10.87
CA ALA A 232 3.35 25.31 10.51
C ALA A 232 3.91 25.81 9.18
N LEU A 233 5.24 25.94 9.08
CA LEU A 233 5.92 26.18 7.81
C LEU A 233 5.65 25.03 6.84
N TRP A 234 5.08 25.32 5.68
CA TRP A 234 4.66 24.29 4.73
C TRP A 234 4.80 24.72 3.27
N THR A 235 4.76 23.74 2.36
CA THR A 235 4.80 23.95 0.91
C THR A 235 4.10 22.79 0.17
N HIS A 236 3.79 23.02 -1.10
CA HIS A 236 3.12 22.07 -1.99
C HIS A 236 3.71 22.11 -3.40
N GLU A 237 3.36 21.14 -4.25
CA GLU A 237 3.94 21.02 -5.60
C GLU A 237 3.60 22.17 -6.55
N LYS A 238 2.52 22.92 -6.29
CA LYS A 238 2.05 23.99 -7.18
C LYS A 238 3.01 25.18 -7.15
N ALA A 239 3.44 25.58 -8.34
CA ALA A 239 4.34 26.72 -8.55
C ALA A 239 3.60 28.06 -8.51
N LEU A 240 4.29 29.09 -8.01
CA LEU A 240 3.88 30.48 -8.11
C LEU A 240 3.83 30.94 -9.58
N PRO A 241 3.05 31.99 -9.91
CA PRO A 241 3.04 32.59 -11.25
C PRO A 241 4.40 33.22 -11.63
N GLU A 242 4.47 33.83 -12.82
CA GLU A 242 5.70 34.44 -13.36
C GLU A 242 6.37 35.44 -12.40
N TRP A 243 5.60 36.18 -11.59
CA TRP A 243 6.14 37.12 -10.60
C TRP A 243 6.93 36.45 -9.46
N GLY A 244 6.73 35.14 -9.25
CA GLY A 244 7.44 34.30 -8.27
C GLY A 244 8.36 33.28 -8.95
N PHE A 245 8.77 33.54 -10.20
CA PHE A 245 9.75 32.75 -10.96
C PHE A 245 9.43 31.25 -11.07
N LYS A 246 8.14 30.87 -11.01
CA LYS A 246 7.70 29.45 -11.01
C LYS A 246 8.30 28.61 -9.88
N GLN A 247 8.72 29.25 -8.80
CA GLN A 247 9.17 28.58 -7.57
C GLN A 247 7.96 28.08 -6.77
N GLN A 248 8.17 27.18 -5.81
CA GLN A 248 7.07 26.70 -4.96
C GLN A 248 6.67 27.78 -3.94
N GLU A 249 5.39 27.81 -3.59
CA GLU A 249 4.90 28.66 -2.52
C GLU A 249 5.33 28.10 -1.16
N ILE A 250 5.85 28.96 -0.29
CA ILE A 250 5.99 28.69 1.15
C ILE A 250 4.85 29.40 1.87
N ASN A 251 4.16 28.70 2.75
CA ASN A 251 3.00 29.23 3.45
C ASN A 251 2.86 28.65 4.86
N GLY A 252 1.99 29.27 5.66
CA GLY A 252 1.65 28.87 7.03
C GLY A 252 0.40 28.01 7.06
N ASN A 253 0.59 26.71 7.19
CA ASN A 253 -0.50 25.76 7.30
C ASN A 253 -1.14 25.82 8.70
N LYS A 254 -2.42 26.16 8.76
CA LYS A 254 -3.20 26.17 10.01
C LYS A 254 -3.35 24.77 10.62
N ASN A 255 -3.34 23.71 9.79
CA ASN A 255 -3.26 22.34 10.28
C ASN A 255 -1.80 21.98 10.60
N ASN A 256 -1.34 22.36 11.79
CA ASN A 256 0.05 22.15 12.21
C ASN A 256 0.43 20.67 12.46
N VAL A 257 -0.57 19.77 12.51
CA VAL A 257 -0.39 18.31 12.66
C VAL A 257 -0.28 17.60 11.31
N GLU A 258 -0.46 18.32 10.19
CA GLU A 258 -0.37 17.75 8.85
C GLU A 258 1.01 17.10 8.62
N LYS A 259 1.01 15.86 8.10
CA LYS A 259 2.23 15.06 7.94
C LYS A 259 3.19 15.61 6.89
N SER A 260 2.70 16.45 5.99
CA SER A 260 3.53 17.12 5.01
C SER A 260 4.26 18.35 5.56
N ASN A 261 4.02 18.81 6.79
CA ASN A 261 4.71 19.99 7.35
C ASN A 261 6.19 19.72 7.74
N ILE A 262 6.82 18.69 7.18
CA ILE A 262 8.12 18.17 7.62
C ILE A 262 9.25 18.78 6.79
N TRP A 263 10.21 19.34 7.50
CA TRP A 263 11.46 19.88 6.99
C TRP A 263 12.66 19.16 7.63
N PHE A 264 13.81 19.21 6.98
CA PHE A 264 15.09 18.83 7.58
C PHE A 264 16.17 19.82 7.18
N ALA A 265 17.19 19.94 8.03
CA ALA A 265 18.38 20.71 7.69
C ALA A 265 19.29 19.83 6.80
N ASP A 266 19.64 20.30 5.61
CA ASP A 266 20.40 19.52 4.62
C ASP A 266 21.91 19.60 4.90
N LYS A 267 22.44 20.81 5.07
CA LYS A 267 23.85 21.07 5.39
C LYS A 267 24.04 22.31 6.27
N ILE A 268 25.13 22.32 7.04
CA ILE A 268 25.67 23.52 7.71
C ILE A 268 26.75 24.12 6.82
N ILE A 269 26.60 25.40 6.46
CA ILE A 269 27.55 26.12 5.60
C ILE A 269 28.85 26.38 6.37
N GLY A 270 29.99 26.09 5.73
CA GLY A 270 31.32 26.28 6.33
C GLY A 270 31.79 25.13 7.22
N LYS A 271 30.95 24.12 7.49
CA LYS A 271 31.34 22.87 8.17
C LYS A 271 31.28 21.73 7.17
N ASN A 272 32.43 21.32 6.65
CA ASN A 272 32.55 20.11 5.86
C ASN A 272 32.90 18.94 6.76
N VAL A 273 32.28 17.78 6.53
CA VAL A 273 32.65 16.52 7.20
C VAL A 273 33.97 16.03 6.62
N THR A 274 35.09 16.65 7.01
CA THR A 274 36.43 16.15 6.66
C THR A 274 36.73 14.91 7.47
N LYS A 275 36.40 13.74 6.89
CA LYS A 275 36.58 12.37 7.39
C LYS A 275 35.81 12.05 8.69
N PRO A 276 35.13 10.88 8.77
CA PRO A 276 34.50 10.44 10.01
C PRO A 276 35.61 10.00 10.98
N LEU A 277 36.11 10.94 11.78
CA LEU A 277 36.90 10.65 12.99
C LEU A 277 36.01 10.36 14.20
N VAL A 278 34.69 10.51 14.04
CA VAL A 278 33.70 10.13 15.05
C VAL A 278 33.34 8.66 14.80
N PRO A 279 33.50 7.75 15.79
CA PRO A 279 32.99 6.39 15.67
C PRO A 279 31.52 6.45 15.29
N GLU A 280 31.06 5.53 14.43
CA GLU A 280 29.65 5.44 14.02
C GLU A 280 28.75 5.70 15.25
N PRO A 281 27.88 6.72 15.21
CA PRO A 281 27.00 6.99 16.34
C PRO A 281 26.26 5.68 16.69
N PRO A 282 26.02 5.41 17.98
CA PRO A 282 25.40 4.16 18.40
C PRO A 282 24.08 3.99 17.65
N LYS A 283 23.96 2.88 16.91
CA LYS A 283 22.79 2.57 16.09
C LYS A 283 21.54 2.72 16.93
N ARG A 284 20.62 3.60 16.52
CA ARG A 284 19.33 3.74 17.20
C ARG A 284 18.65 2.37 17.22
N HIS A 285 18.23 1.93 18.39
CA HIS A 285 17.54 0.65 18.52
C HIS A 285 16.03 0.89 18.52
N LEU A 286 15.35 0.49 17.45
CA LEU A 286 13.88 0.46 17.41
C LEU A 286 13.36 -0.94 17.76
N SER A 287 12.21 -0.97 18.44
CA SER A 287 11.51 -2.22 18.72
C SER A 287 11.00 -2.88 17.43
N PHE A 288 10.91 -4.21 17.42
CA PHE A 288 10.33 -4.96 16.31
C PHE A 288 8.93 -4.45 15.93
N PHE A 289 8.07 -4.22 16.93
CA PHE A 289 6.69 -3.78 16.68
C PHE A 289 6.62 -2.37 16.10
N THR A 290 7.51 -1.47 16.50
CA THR A 290 7.62 -0.13 15.88
C THR A 290 7.93 -0.26 14.39
N LYS A 291 8.97 -1.04 14.04
CA LYS A 291 9.34 -1.30 12.65
C LYS A 291 8.23 -1.99 11.87
N PHE A 292 7.59 -2.98 12.48
CA PHE A 292 6.49 -3.74 11.87
C PHE A 292 5.30 -2.83 11.55
N PHE A 293 4.79 -2.07 12.52
CA PHE A 293 3.62 -1.22 12.28
C PHE A 293 3.89 -0.08 11.30
N GLU A 294 5.11 0.49 11.32
CA GLU A 294 5.54 1.46 10.32
C GLU A 294 5.49 0.85 8.91
N LEU A 295 6.15 -0.29 8.71
CA LEU A 295 6.17 -0.99 7.43
C LEU A 295 4.75 -1.39 6.98
N GLN A 296 3.90 -1.91 7.88
CA GLN A 296 2.53 -2.30 7.54
C GLN A 296 1.68 -1.12 7.07
N ARG A 297 1.81 0.05 7.71
CA ARG A 297 1.11 1.27 7.26
C ARG A 297 1.59 1.71 5.88
N LEU A 298 2.90 1.64 5.63
CA LEU A 298 3.47 1.94 4.32
C LEU A 298 3.03 0.92 3.26
N MET A 299 3.00 -0.37 3.56
CA MET A 299 2.49 -1.40 2.65
C MET A 299 1.03 -1.14 2.29
N LEU A 300 0.18 -0.78 3.26
CA LEU A 300 -1.22 -0.45 3.02
C LEU A 300 -1.37 0.83 2.17
N SER A 301 -0.63 1.90 2.47
CA SER A 301 -0.72 3.16 1.73
C SER A 301 -0.19 3.04 0.29
N HIS A 302 0.92 2.32 0.09
CA HIS A 302 1.45 2.07 -1.25
C HIS A 302 0.50 1.21 -2.05
N ASN A 303 -0.09 0.18 -1.44
CA ASN A 303 -1.04 -0.70 -2.10
C ASN A 303 -2.31 0.05 -2.55
N SER A 304 -2.87 0.93 -1.71
CA SER A 304 -4.02 1.76 -2.10
C SER A 304 -3.66 2.84 -3.13
N GLY A 305 -2.40 3.30 -3.16
CA GLY A 305 -1.90 4.30 -4.11
C GLY A 305 -1.62 3.78 -5.53
N LEU A 306 -1.73 2.48 -5.81
CA LEU A 306 -1.52 1.89 -7.15
C LEU A 306 -2.73 2.10 -8.08
N THR A 307 -3.11 3.36 -8.30
CA THR A 307 -4.29 3.75 -9.12
C THR A 307 -3.94 4.06 -10.57
N LYS A 308 -2.65 4.09 -10.94
CA LYS A 308 -2.22 4.40 -12.30
C LYS A 308 -2.80 3.38 -13.29
N PRO A 309 -3.48 3.83 -14.37
CA PRO A 309 -4.06 2.93 -15.35
C PRO A 309 -2.97 2.13 -16.04
N HIS A 310 -3.19 0.82 -16.18
CA HIS A 310 -2.28 -0.06 -16.90
C HIS A 310 -2.98 -0.64 -18.13
N PRO A 311 -2.34 -0.73 -19.32
CA PRO A 311 -2.97 -1.20 -20.55
C PRO A 311 -3.61 -2.58 -20.40
N TYR A 312 -2.97 -3.49 -19.66
CA TYR A 312 -3.45 -4.86 -19.40
C TYR A 312 -4.25 -5.01 -18.10
N SER A 313 -4.67 -3.91 -17.47
CA SER A 313 -5.57 -3.97 -16.31
C SER A 313 -6.95 -4.50 -16.74
N SER A 314 -7.63 -5.18 -15.82
CA SER A 314 -8.97 -5.73 -16.06
C SER A 314 -9.85 -5.68 -14.81
N SER A 315 -11.15 -5.45 -15.03
CA SER A 315 -12.15 -5.37 -13.97
C SER A 315 -12.56 -6.75 -13.46
N PRO A 316 -12.90 -6.89 -12.15
CA PRO A 316 -13.35 -8.15 -11.56
C PRO A 316 -14.45 -8.86 -12.34
N ILE A 317 -15.40 -8.11 -12.90
CA ILE A 317 -16.54 -8.67 -13.65
C ILE A 317 -16.10 -9.47 -14.89
N ASN A 318 -14.93 -9.16 -15.45
CA ASN A 318 -14.41 -9.77 -16.67
C ASN A 318 -13.71 -11.11 -16.42
N TRP A 319 -13.30 -11.40 -15.18
CA TRP A 319 -12.44 -12.55 -14.88
C TRP A 319 -13.13 -13.91 -15.06
N PRO A 320 -14.39 -14.12 -14.59
CA PRO A 320 -15.08 -15.39 -14.83
C PRO A 320 -15.23 -15.73 -16.32
N PHE A 321 -15.34 -14.72 -17.17
CA PHE A 321 -15.57 -14.92 -18.60
C PHE A 321 -14.29 -14.95 -19.44
N LEU A 322 -13.11 -14.79 -18.83
CA LEU A 322 -11.83 -14.67 -19.53
C LEU A 322 -11.86 -13.59 -20.62
N VAL A 323 -12.52 -12.45 -20.39
CA VAL A 323 -12.63 -11.40 -21.44
C VAL A 323 -11.24 -10.91 -21.88
N ARG A 324 -10.28 -10.84 -20.96
CA ARG A 324 -8.94 -10.30 -21.26
C ARG A 324 -7.88 -10.96 -20.38
N GLY A 325 -6.76 -11.33 -20.99
CA GLY A 325 -5.56 -11.82 -20.31
C GLY A 325 -4.51 -10.73 -20.06
N ILE A 326 -3.28 -11.15 -19.78
CA ILE A 326 -2.15 -10.25 -19.48
C ILE A 326 -0.95 -10.64 -20.33
N SER A 327 -0.37 -9.71 -21.07
CA SER A 327 0.91 -9.92 -21.74
C SER A 327 2.06 -9.77 -20.75
N PHE A 328 2.95 -10.76 -20.70
CA PHE A 328 4.15 -10.74 -19.85
C PHE A 328 5.43 -10.48 -20.63
N TRP A 329 5.56 -11.04 -21.83
CA TRP A 329 6.79 -10.96 -22.61
C TRP A 329 6.53 -11.19 -24.10
N THR A 330 7.38 -10.60 -24.94
CA THR A 330 7.36 -10.74 -26.40
C THR A 330 8.78 -10.73 -26.96
N ASN A 331 9.04 -11.54 -27.97
CA ASN A 331 10.22 -11.45 -28.84
C ASN A 331 9.73 -11.32 -30.29
N ASN A 332 10.10 -10.19 -30.91
CA ASN A 332 9.62 -9.81 -32.23
C ASN A 332 10.25 -10.62 -33.36
N ASP A 333 11.52 -11.03 -33.20
CA ASP A 333 12.28 -11.70 -34.25
C ASP A 333 11.71 -13.09 -34.54
N ASP A 334 11.40 -13.83 -33.47
CA ASP A 334 10.84 -15.17 -33.55
C ASP A 334 9.31 -15.22 -33.40
N ARG A 335 8.64 -14.06 -33.28
CA ARG A 335 7.18 -13.94 -33.01
C ARG A 335 6.71 -14.77 -31.81
N GLN A 336 7.50 -14.72 -30.76
CA GLN A 336 7.26 -15.45 -29.52
C GLN A 336 6.59 -14.51 -28.50
N GLN A 337 5.67 -15.05 -27.69
CA GLN A 337 5.00 -14.27 -26.66
C GLN A 337 4.59 -15.14 -25.47
N ILE A 338 4.68 -14.56 -24.26
CA ILE A 338 4.11 -15.14 -23.04
C ILE A 338 2.89 -14.32 -22.67
N TYR A 339 1.74 -14.97 -22.66
CA TYR A 339 0.44 -14.36 -22.39
C TYR A 339 -0.31 -15.17 -21.34
N LEU A 340 -0.60 -14.54 -20.20
CA LEU A 340 -1.40 -15.13 -19.14
C LEU A 340 -2.87 -15.17 -19.55
N ILE A 341 -3.32 -16.37 -19.87
CA ILE A 341 -4.72 -16.69 -20.05
C ILE A 341 -5.02 -18.05 -19.42
N GLY A 342 -6.19 -18.19 -18.81
CA GLY A 342 -6.65 -19.48 -18.31
C GLY A 342 -6.96 -20.44 -19.47
N ASN A 343 -6.95 -21.75 -19.20
CA ASN A 343 -7.48 -22.73 -20.16
C ASN A 343 -8.98 -22.47 -20.37
N PRO A 344 -9.43 -21.98 -21.55
CA PRO A 344 -10.80 -21.48 -21.70
C PRO A 344 -11.86 -22.56 -21.45
N PHE A 345 -11.59 -23.79 -21.88
CA PHE A 345 -12.49 -24.92 -21.66
C PHE A 345 -12.67 -25.19 -20.16
N SER A 346 -11.57 -25.40 -19.44
CA SER A 346 -11.63 -25.73 -18.00
C SER A 346 -12.20 -24.57 -17.18
N TRP A 347 -11.89 -23.34 -17.57
CA TRP A 347 -12.38 -22.13 -16.92
C TRP A 347 -13.88 -21.94 -17.10
N TRP A 348 -14.41 -22.04 -18.31
CA TRP A 348 -15.85 -21.92 -18.54
C TRP A 348 -16.62 -23.12 -17.99
N LEU A 349 -16.03 -24.32 -18.02
CA LEU A 349 -16.58 -25.49 -17.33
C LEU A 349 -16.75 -25.23 -15.84
N SER A 350 -15.78 -24.58 -15.19
CA SER A 350 -15.88 -24.27 -13.76
C SER A 350 -16.92 -23.22 -13.45
N VAL A 351 -17.06 -22.18 -14.29
CA VAL A 351 -18.13 -21.18 -14.18
C VAL A 351 -19.50 -21.82 -14.40
N GLY A 352 -19.63 -22.70 -15.40
CA GLY A 352 -20.86 -23.46 -15.62
C GLY A 352 -21.21 -24.35 -14.42
N ALA A 353 -20.22 -25.03 -13.85
CA ALA A 353 -20.43 -25.83 -12.64
C ALA A 353 -20.87 -25.00 -11.44
N MET A 354 -20.34 -23.78 -11.27
CA MET A 354 -20.81 -22.86 -10.22
C MET A 354 -22.30 -22.53 -10.39
N ALA A 355 -22.74 -22.26 -11.62
CA ALA A 355 -24.15 -22.02 -11.92
C ALA A 355 -25.03 -23.27 -11.64
N VAL A 356 -24.55 -24.46 -12.03
CA VAL A 356 -25.23 -25.74 -11.73
C VAL A 356 -25.34 -25.95 -10.23
N LEU A 357 -24.29 -25.71 -9.45
CA LEU A 357 -24.32 -25.84 -7.99
C LEU A 357 -25.41 -24.94 -7.38
N VAL A 358 -25.44 -23.66 -7.77
CA VAL A 358 -26.44 -22.70 -7.29
C VAL A 358 -27.85 -23.14 -7.66
N GLY A 359 -28.05 -23.61 -8.90
CA GLY A 359 -29.34 -24.13 -9.38
C GLY A 359 -29.80 -25.36 -8.59
N VAL A 360 -28.92 -26.35 -8.39
CA VAL A 360 -29.21 -27.58 -7.64
C VAL A 360 -29.54 -27.27 -6.18
N ILE A 361 -28.76 -26.43 -5.51
CA ILE A 361 -29.02 -26.05 -4.12
C ILE A 361 -30.33 -25.29 -4.00
N SER A 362 -30.60 -24.35 -4.90
CA SER A 362 -31.86 -23.59 -4.91
C SER A 362 -33.07 -24.51 -5.11
N ALA A 363 -32.97 -25.45 -6.05
CA ALA A 363 -34.01 -26.45 -6.30
C ALA A 363 -34.22 -27.39 -5.10
N ASP A 364 -33.16 -27.85 -4.43
CA ASP A 364 -33.26 -28.67 -3.21
C ASP A 364 -33.95 -27.91 -2.07
N ILE A 365 -33.58 -26.64 -1.86
CA ILE A 365 -34.22 -25.78 -0.84
C ILE A 365 -35.72 -25.62 -1.12
N ILE A 366 -36.09 -25.30 -2.36
CA ILE A 366 -37.49 -25.12 -2.75
C ILE A 366 -38.27 -26.43 -2.63
N SER A 367 -37.71 -27.55 -3.10
CA SER A 367 -38.35 -28.86 -3.05
C SER A 367 -38.61 -29.29 -1.60
N ARG A 368 -37.63 -29.11 -0.71
CA ARG A 368 -37.78 -29.49 0.71
C ARG A 368 -38.75 -28.59 1.45
N ARG A 369 -38.86 -27.31 1.10
CA ARG A 369 -39.94 -26.44 1.61
C ARG A 369 -41.34 -26.93 1.22
N ARG A 370 -41.45 -27.73 0.16
CA ARG A 370 -42.68 -28.40 -0.30
C ARG A 370 -42.79 -29.84 0.19
N ALA A 371 -41.98 -30.25 1.17
CA ALA A 371 -41.89 -31.62 1.67
C ALA A 371 -41.49 -32.68 0.61
N ILE A 372 -40.83 -32.26 -0.47
CA ILE A 372 -40.27 -33.14 -1.50
C ILE A 372 -38.77 -33.26 -1.25
N HIS A 373 -38.26 -34.48 -1.14
CA HIS A 373 -36.86 -34.77 -0.82
C HIS A 373 -36.15 -35.43 -2.02
N PRO A 374 -35.80 -34.66 -3.08
CA PRO A 374 -35.27 -35.23 -4.32
C PRO A 374 -33.85 -35.80 -4.17
N ILE A 375 -33.06 -35.26 -3.23
CA ILE A 375 -31.67 -35.66 -2.98
C ILE A 375 -31.60 -36.34 -1.61
N SER A 376 -30.99 -37.52 -1.55
CA SER A 376 -30.76 -38.21 -0.26
C SER A 376 -29.86 -37.39 0.68
N ASP A 377 -30.13 -37.45 1.98
CA ASP A 377 -29.43 -36.62 2.97
C ASP A 377 -27.90 -36.78 2.98
N PRO A 378 -27.31 -37.99 2.79
CA PRO A 378 -25.85 -38.12 2.71
C PRO A 378 -25.24 -37.38 1.51
N VAL A 379 -25.88 -37.46 0.34
CA VAL A 379 -25.44 -36.77 -0.89
C VAL A 379 -25.58 -35.26 -0.69
N ARG A 380 -26.71 -34.83 -0.13
CA ARG A 380 -26.97 -33.43 0.21
C ARG A 380 -25.93 -32.87 1.17
N ASN A 381 -25.62 -33.58 2.25
CA ASN A 381 -24.64 -33.10 3.24
C ASN A 381 -23.26 -32.90 2.62
N ARG A 382 -22.82 -33.78 1.72
CA ARG A 382 -21.56 -33.58 0.98
C ARG A 382 -21.65 -32.37 0.05
N LEU A 383 -22.74 -32.23 -0.71
CA LEU A 383 -22.94 -31.12 -1.63
C LEU A 383 -22.95 -29.77 -0.89
N TYR A 384 -23.64 -29.69 0.25
CA TYR A 384 -23.71 -28.48 1.05
C TYR A 384 -22.38 -28.21 1.75
N ASN A 385 -21.82 -29.17 2.48
CA ASN A 385 -20.61 -28.93 3.27
C ASN A 385 -19.40 -28.65 2.37
N SER A 386 -19.16 -29.45 1.34
CA SER A 386 -18.00 -29.26 0.46
C SER A 386 -18.29 -28.22 -0.63
N GLY A 387 -19.47 -28.28 -1.26
CA GLY A 387 -19.82 -27.38 -2.36
C GLY A 387 -19.97 -25.94 -1.89
N LEU A 388 -20.73 -25.68 -0.82
CA LEU A 388 -20.84 -24.32 -0.28
C LEU A 388 -19.54 -23.83 0.36
N PHE A 389 -18.71 -24.73 0.91
CA PHE A 389 -17.40 -24.33 1.42
C PHE A 389 -16.52 -23.75 0.30
N PHE A 390 -16.36 -24.45 -0.82
CA PHE A 390 -15.56 -23.94 -1.92
C PHE A 390 -16.23 -22.80 -2.69
N PHE A 391 -17.56 -22.78 -2.78
CA PHE A 391 -18.29 -21.64 -3.32
C PHE A 391 -18.07 -20.38 -2.47
N MET A 392 -18.15 -20.51 -1.14
CA MET A 392 -17.88 -19.40 -0.23
C MET A 392 -16.41 -18.98 -0.26
N ALA A 393 -15.48 -19.94 -0.38
CA ALA A 393 -14.07 -19.65 -0.57
C ALA A 393 -13.83 -18.87 -1.87
N TRP A 394 -14.44 -19.28 -2.98
CA TRP A 394 -14.43 -18.53 -4.24
C TRP A 394 -14.97 -17.10 -4.04
N PHE A 395 -16.13 -16.97 -3.40
CA PHE A 395 -16.77 -15.68 -3.16
C PHE A 395 -15.88 -14.75 -2.33
N LEU A 396 -15.29 -15.24 -1.23
CA LEU A 396 -14.41 -14.44 -0.37
C LEU A 396 -13.09 -14.07 -1.05
N HIS A 397 -12.61 -14.85 -2.01
CA HIS A 397 -11.44 -14.51 -2.83
C HIS A 397 -11.79 -13.67 -4.07
N TYR A 398 -13.07 -13.38 -4.32
CA TYR A 398 -13.50 -12.65 -5.51
C TYR A 398 -14.20 -11.32 -5.17
N ALA A 399 -15.17 -11.35 -4.26
CA ALA A 399 -15.99 -10.21 -3.89
C ALA A 399 -15.21 -8.98 -3.40
N PRO A 400 -14.12 -9.11 -2.60
CA PRO A 400 -13.38 -7.93 -2.13
C PRO A 400 -12.80 -7.07 -3.26
N PHE A 401 -12.50 -7.66 -4.42
CA PHE A 401 -11.92 -6.92 -5.54
C PHE A 401 -12.88 -5.91 -6.16
N PHE A 402 -14.19 -6.05 -5.98
CA PHE A 402 -15.17 -5.05 -6.42
C PHE A 402 -15.12 -3.77 -5.59
N LEU A 403 -14.55 -3.81 -4.39
CA LEU A 403 -14.43 -2.68 -3.48
C LEU A 403 -13.06 -1.98 -3.58
N MET A 404 -12.13 -2.53 -4.36
CA MET A 404 -10.77 -1.99 -4.48
C MET A 404 -10.67 -0.96 -5.60
N GLY A 405 -10.33 0.30 -5.27
CA GLY A 405 -10.13 1.38 -6.23
C GLY A 405 -8.73 1.46 -6.88
N ARG A 406 -8.01 0.34 -6.99
CA ARG A 406 -6.64 0.25 -7.54
C ARG A 406 -6.61 -0.51 -8.86
N SER A 407 -5.49 -0.48 -9.58
CA SER A 407 -5.31 -1.28 -10.78
C SER A 407 -5.31 -2.78 -10.46
N LEU A 408 -6.20 -3.53 -11.13
CA LEU A 408 -6.38 -4.96 -10.95
C LEU A 408 -6.11 -5.73 -12.24
N PHE A 409 -5.88 -7.03 -12.09
CA PHE A 409 -5.38 -7.91 -13.14
C PHE A 409 -5.95 -9.31 -12.99
N LEU A 410 -6.03 -10.07 -14.09
CA LEU A 410 -6.57 -11.44 -14.10
C LEU A 410 -5.93 -12.37 -13.07
N HIS A 411 -4.62 -12.22 -12.77
CA HIS A 411 -3.94 -13.08 -11.80
C HIS A 411 -4.51 -12.98 -10.37
N HIS A 412 -5.16 -11.86 -10.03
CA HIS A 412 -5.85 -11.69 -8.74
C HIS A 412 -6.99 -12.68 -8.55
N TYR A 413 -7.59 -13.16 -9.64
CA TYR A 413 -8.67 -14.13 -9.61
C TYR A 413 -8.20 -15.59 -9.49
N LEU A 414 -6.91 -15.88 -9.65
CA LEU A 414 -6.41 -17.27 -9.65
C LEU A 414 -6.71 -18.04 -8.34
N PRO A 415 -6.62 -17.45 -7.13
CA PRO A 415 -7.05 -18.14 -5.92
C PRO A 415 -8.54 -18.51 -5.94
N ALA A 416 -9.39 -17.62 -6.46
CA ALA A 416 -10.81 -17.88 -6.61
C ALA A 416 -11.07 -18.97 -7.67
N VAL A 417 -10.36 -18.96 -8.81
CA VAL A 417 -10.57 -19.97 -9.86
C VAL A 417 -10.23 -21.38 -9.39
N ILE A 418 -9.20 -21.54 -8.54
CA ILE A 418 -8.88 -22.84 -7.93
C ILE A 418 -10.08 -23.37 -7.13
N CYS A 419 -10.75 -22.50 -6.37
CA CYS A 419 -11.97 -22.86 -5.66
C CYS A 419 -13.11 -23.25 -6.62
N SER A 420 -13.22 -22.56 -7.76
CA SER A 420 -14.21 -22.92 -8.79
C SER A 420 -13.94 -24.29 -9.42
N TYR A 421 -12.68 -24.69 -9.61
CA TYR A 421 -12.33 -26.04 -10.09
C TYR A 421 -12.71 -27.12 -9.07
N LEU A 422 -12.55 -26.84 -7.77
CA LEU A 422 -12.98 -27.74 -6.70
C LEU A 422 -14.51 -27.88 -6.67
N VAL A 423 -15.26 -26.80 -6.95
CA VAL A 423 -16.70 -26.87 -7.16
C VAL A 423 -17.05 -27.69 -8.40
N ALA A 424 -16.34 -27.51 -9.51
CA ALA A 424 -16.53 -28.31 -10.72
C ALA A 424 -16.37 -29.82 -10.44
N ALA A 425 -15.36 -30.21 -9.67
CA ALA A 425 -15.18 -31.59 -9.24
C ALA A 425 -16.33 -32.10 -8.36
N ILE A 426 -16.88 -31.27 -7.48
CA ILE A 426 -18.03 -31.63 -6.63
C ILE A 426 -19.31 -31.79 -7.44
N VAL A 427 -19.56 -30.89 -8.39
CA VAL A 427 -20.71 -30.96 -9.30
C VAL A 427 -20.58 -32.18 -10.20
N PHE A 428 -19.40 -32.46 -10.75
CA PHE A 428 -19.14 -33.67 -11.51
C PHE A 428 -19.42 -34.93 -10.67
N ASN A 429 -18.93 -34.96 -9.42
CA ASN A 429 -19.21 -36.06 -8.50
C ASN A 429 -20.71 -36.22 -8.24
N PHE A 430 -21.43 -35.12 -8.00
CA PHE A 430 -22.88 -35.13 -7.79
C PHE A 430 -23.67 -35.62 -9.00
N MET A 431 -23.26 -35.25 -10.21
CA MET A 431 -23.97 -35.60 -11.46
C MET A 431 -23.71 -37.05 -11.90
N PHE A 432 -22.48 -37.55 -11.75
CA PHE A 432 -22.07 -38.79 -12.40
C PHE A 432 -21.75 -39.93 -11.44
N VAL A 433 -21.55 -39.68 -10.14
CA VAL A 433 -21.24 -40.73 -9.18
C VAL A 433 -22.47 -41.02 -8.33
N ASP A 434 -22.97 -42.25 -8.42
CA ASP A 434 -24.09 -42.65 -7.58
C ASP A 434 -23.59 -42.86 -6.15
N HIS A 435 -24.25 -42.22 -5.20
CA HIS A 435 -23.95 -42.28 -3.77
C HIS A 435 -22.59 -41.70 -3.37
N VAL A 436 -22.35 -41.66 -2.05
CA VAL A 436 -21.14 -41.09 -1.45
C VAL A 436 -20.40 -42.18 -0.70
N ASN A 437 -19.09 -42.28 -0.90
CA ASN A 437 -18.23 -43.12 -0.06
C ASN A 437 -18.33 -42.67 1.40
N TYR A 438 -18.78 -43.57 2.29
CA TYR A 438 -18.71 -43.36 3.73
C TYR A 438 -17.22 -43.38 4.18
N PRO A 439 -16.77 -42.52 5.13
CA PRO A 439 -17.57 -41.81 6.12
C PRO A 439 -17.65 -40.29 5.91
N ILE A 440 -18.85 -39.76 6.10
CA ILE A 440 -19.04 -38.42 6.67
C ILE A 440 -18.59 -38.55 8.13
N SER A 441 -17.66 -37.71 8.58
CA SER A 441 -17.01 -37.75 9.90
C SER A 441 -18.01 -37.68 11.08
N VAL A 442 -18.60 -38.84 11.42
CA VAL A 442 -19.42 -39.04 12.62
C VAL A 442 -18.85 -40.24 13.36
N ALA A 443 -18.33 -39.97 14.56
CA ALA A 443 -17.83 -40.98 15.48
C ALA A 443 -19.00 -41.67 16.19
N ASP A 444 -19.67 -42.61 15.51
CA ASP A 444 -20.42 -43.61 16.24
C ASP A 444 -20.39 -44.97 15.52
N SER A 445 -20.03 -45.98 16.31
CA SER A 445 -19.76 -47.34 15.89
C SER A 445 -20.84 -48.24 16.47
N ARG A 446 -21.78 -48.67 15.62
CA ARG A 446 -22.43 -49.99 15.66
C ARG A 446 -23.44 -50.05 14.52
N ARG A 447 -23.02 -50.75 13.45
CA ARG A 447 -23.85 -51.23 12.33
C ARG A 447 -24.58 -50.13 11.54
N ARG A 448 -23.90 -49.59 10.52
CA ARG A 448 -24.54 -48.80 9.44
C ARG A 448 -24.21 -49.39 8.07
N PRO A 449 -25.12 -49.30 7.09
CA PRO A 449 -24.89 -49.84 5.75
C PRO A 449 -23.66 -49.17 5.12
N ARG A 450 -22.75 -49.97 4.56
CA ARG A 450 -21.62 -49.48 3.75
C ARG A 450 -22.18 -48.95 2.43
N ILE A 451 -22.55 -47.68 2.39
CA ILE A 451 -22.83 -47.00 1.12
C ILE A 451 -21.47 -46.74 0.47
N MET A 452 -21.14 -47.51 -0.56
CA MET A 452 -19.98 -47.29 -1.42
C MET A 452 -20.43 -46.51 -2.64
N ALA A 453 -19.64 -45.53 -3.05
CA ALA A 453 -19.87 -44.81 -4.28
C ALA A 453 -19.78 -45.80 -5.45
N ARG A 454 -20.83 -45.85 -6.26
CA ARG A 454 -20.85 -46.67 -7.47
C ARG A 454 -20.43 -45.79 -8.63
N VAL A 455 -19.23 -46.06 -9.14
CA VAL A 455 -18.72 -45.41 -10.34
C VAL A 455 -19.19 -46.23 -11.54
N LYS A 456 -20.04 -45.64 -12.37
CA LYS A 456 -20.50 -46.25 -13.62
C LYS A 456 -19.43 -46.06 -14.70
N ASN A 457 -19.41 -46.94 -15.71
CA ASN A 457 -18.51 -46.80 -16.86
C ASN A 457 -18.68 -45.45 -17.57
N ILE A 458 -19.92 -44.93 -17.64
CA ILE A 458 -20.21 -43.61 -18.20
C ILE A 458 -19.53 -42.48 -17.44
N THR A 459 -19.39 -42.58 -16.12
CA THR A 459 -18.69 -41.61 -15.28
C THR A 459 -17.21 -41.55 -15.64
N VAL A 460 -16.57 -42.71 -15.75
CA VAL A 460 -15.15 -42.83 -16.13
C VAL A 460 -14.93 -42.29 -17.53
N PHE A 461 -15.78 -42.71 -18.48
CA PHE A 461 -15.73 -42.24 -19.87
C PHE A 461 -15.87 -40.72 -19.97
N THR A 462 -16.85 -40.13 -19.27
CA THR A 462 -17.06 -38.68 -19.24
C THR A 462 -15.86 -37.96 -18.64
N CYS A 463 -15.30 -38.47 -17.53
CA CYS A 463 -14.10 -37.91 -16.90
C CYS A 463 -12.91 -37.90 -17.86
N ILE A 464 -12.66 -39.03 -18.53
CA ILE A 464 -11.58 -39.17 -19.51
C ILE A 464 -11.75 -38.17 -20.66
N ILE A 465 -12.97 -38.03 -21.20
CA ILE A 465 -13.24 -37.06 -22.26
C ILE A 465 -12.95 -35.63 -21.79
N LEU A 466 -13.44 -35.22 -20.63
CA LEU A 466 -13.20 -33.87 -20.10
C LEU A 466 -11.70 -33.59 -19.92
N LEU A 467 -10.95 -34.58 -19.43
CA LEU A 467 -9.49 -34.47 -19.26
C LEU A 467 -8.77 -34.39 -20.61
N ILE A 468 -9.16 -35.20 -21.60
CA ILE A 468 -8.60 -35.15 -22.95
C ILE A 468 -8.86 -33.79 -23.58
N VAL A 469 -10.10 -33.28 -23.53
CA VAL A 469 -10.44 -31.96 -24.09
C VAL A 469 -9.63 -30.87 -23.39
N SER A 470 -9.55 -30.89 -22.06
CA SER A 470 -8.71 -29.94 -21.30
C SER A 470 -7.24 -30.00 -21.73
N ALA A 471 -6.69 -31.21 -21.92
CA ALA A 471 -5.31 -31.40 -22.36
C ALA A 471 -5.08 -30.93 -23.81
N CYS A 472 -6.01 -31.19 -24.73
CA CYS A 472 -5.95 -30.71 -26.11
C CYS A 472 -6.00 -29.19 -26.18
N VAL A 473 -6.88 -28.56 -25.40
CA VAL A 473 -6.96 -27.09 -25.32
C VAL A 473 -5.68 -26.52 -24.71
N PHE A 474 -5.15 -27.13 -23.65
CA PHE A 474 -3.85 -26.72 -23.10
C PHE A 474 -2.74 -26.82 -24.14
N TYR A 475 -2.63 -27.94 -24.85
CA TYR A 475 -1.64 -28.12 -25.90
C TYR A 475 -1.77 -27.05 -27.00
N TYR A 476 -2.99 -26.75 -27.44
CA TYR A 476 -3.26 -25.72 -28.43
C TYR A 476 -2.79 -24.32 -28.00
N PHE A 477 -2.99 -23.95 -26.72
CA PHE A 477 -2.57 -22.68 -26.13
C PHE A 477 -1.16 -22.70 -25.52
N SER A 478 -0.50 -23.86 -25.45
CA SER A 478 0.81 -24.03 -24.80
C SER A 478 1.90 -23.08 -25.31
N PRO A 479 1.96 -22.67 -26.60
CA PRO A 479 2.96 -21.71 -27.03
C PRO A 479 2.83 -20.34 -26.35
N LEU A 480 1.62 -19.94 -25.93
CA LEU A 480 1.41 -18.70 -25.15
C LEU A 480 1.88 -18.82 -23.70
N THR A 481 2.00 -20.03 -23.17
CA THR A 481 2.46 -20.28 -21.80
C THR A 481 3.97 -20.41 -21.75
N TYR A 482 4.54 -21.20 -22.66
CA TYR A 482 5.98 -21.47 -22.72
C TYR A 482 6.76 -20.42 -23.53
N GLY A 483 6.07 -19.56 -24.28
CA GLY A 483 6.70 -18.60 -25.19
C GLY A 483 7.28 -19.24 -26.45
N THR A 484 7.20 -20.56 -26.61
CA THR A 484 7.77 -21.29 -27.74
C THR A 484 6.84 -22.42 -28.19
N PRO A 485 6.79 -22.76 -29.50
CA PRO A 485 7.40 -22.02 -30.62
C PRO A 485 6.70 -20.68 -30.89
N GLY A 486 7.29 -19.84 -31.73
CA GLY A 486 6.62 -18.64 -32.26
C GLY A 486 5.34 -18.99 -33.01
N ILE A 487 4.36 -18.09 -32.99
CA ILE A 487 3.06 -18.30 -33.64
C ILE A 487 2.94 -17.34 -34.83
N ASP A 488 2.53 -17.86 -35.98
CA ASP A 488 2.25 -17.07 -37.16
C ASP A 488 0.95 -16.24 -37.00
N PRO A 489 0.74 -15.15 -37.76
CA PRO A 489 -0.44 -14.29 -37.62
C PRO A 489 -1.78 -15.02 -37.79
N ALA A 490 -1.87 -16.02 -38.67
CA ALA A 490 -3.09 -16.81 -38.84
C ALA A 490 -3.30 -17.75 -37.64
N GLY A 491 -2.24 -18.38 -37.14
CA GLY A 491 -2.24 -19.15 -35.90
C GLY A 491 -2.62 -18.35 -34.65
N ILE A 492 -2.28 -17.05 -34.60
CA ILE A 492 -2.70 -16.12 -33.53
C ILE A 492 -4.18 -15.81 -33.66
N LYS A 493 -4.65 -15.46 -34.87
CA LYS A 493 -6.07 -15.19 -35.13
C LYS A 493 -6.94 -16.41 -34.77
N GLY A 494 -6.51 -17.62 -35.09
CA GLY A 494 -7.22 -18.85 -34.70
C GLY A 494 -7.31 -19.08 -33.19
N ARG A 495 -6.35 -18.54 -32.42
CA ARG A 495 -6.31 -18.63 -30.94
C ARG A 495 -7.11 -17.52 -30.26
N MET A 496 -7.53 -16.48 -30.99
CA MET A 496 -8.41 -15.44 -30.46
C MET A 496 -9.86 -15.92 -30.46
N TRP A 497 -10.22 -16.73 -29.47
CA TRP A 497 -11.62 -17.20 -29.34
C TRP A 497 -12.57 -16.08 -28.92
N LEU A 498 -12.04 -15.01 -28.32
CA LEU A 498 -12.76 -13.77 -28.06
C LEU A 498 -12.01 -12.61 -28.74
N ASP A 499 -12.76 -11.70 -29.37
CA ASP A 499 -12.20 -10.50 -30.02
C ASP A 499 -11.45 -9.58 -29.05
N SER A 500 -11.74 -9.69 -27.74
CA SER A 500 -11.12 -8.93 -26.68
C SER A 500 -9.75 -9.46 -26.23
N TRP A 501 -9.27 -10.57 -26.81
CA TRP A 501 -7.95 -11.12 -26.51
C TRP A 501 -6.86 -10.41 -27.29
N ASP A 502 -6.24 -9.41 -26.65
CA ASP A 502 -5.13 -8.63 -27.21
C ASP A 502 -3.81 -9.41 -27.19
N LEU A 503 -3.67 -10.37 -28.09
CA LEU A 503 -2.42 -11.07 -28.38
C LEU A 503 -1.50 -10.22 -29.27
N HIS A 504 -0.19 -10.37 -29.14
CA HIS A 504 0.77 -9.70 -30.03
C HIS A 504 0.86 -10.42 -31.38
N PHE A 505 1.34 -9.70 -32.40
CA PHE A 505 1.53 -10.17 -33.79
C PHE A 505 0.23 -10.55 -34.53
N GLN A 506 -0.90 -9.99 -34.12
CA GLN A 506 -2.17 -10.12 -34.83
C GLN A 506 -2.12 -9.44 -36.21
N PRO A 507 -2.78 -10.00 -37.23
CA PRO A 507 -2.96 -9.32 -38.51
C PRO A 507 -3.81 -8.04 -38.31
N LYS A 508 -3.52 -6.97 -39.07
CA LYS A 508 -4.31 -5.74 -38.97
C LYS A 508 -5.77 -6.03 -39.33
N ARG A 509 -6.71 -5.33 -38.68
CA ARG A 509 -8.16 -5.54 -38.79
C ARG A 509 -8.74 -5.50 -40.23
N ASN A 510 -7.96 -5.04 -41.21
CA ASN A 510 -8.32 -4.90 -42.62
C ASN A 510 -7.52 -5.81 -43.59
N GLU A 511 -6.73 -6.75 -43.08
CA GLU A 511 -5.84 -7.62 -43.87
C GLU A 511 -6.26 -9.10 -43.89
N VAL A 512 -7.53 -9.40 -43.57
CA VAL A 512 -8.08 -10.78 -43.65
C VAL A 512 -9.40 -10.83 -44.38
#